data_AF-A0A4Y2IIY4-F1
#
_entry.id   AF-A0A4Y2IIY4-F1
#
_cell.length_a   1.000
_cell.length_b   1.000
_cell.length_c   1.000
_cell.angle_alpha   90.00
_cell.angle_beta   90.00
_cell.angle_gamma   90.00
#
_symmetry.space_group_name_H-M   'P 1'
#
loop_
_entity.id
_entity.type
_entity.pdbx_description
1 polymer ?
#
loop_
_entity_poly.entity_id
_entity_poly.type
_entity_poly.pdbx_seq_one_letter_code
_entity_poly.pdbx_strand_id
1 'polypeptide(L)'
;MHKARWMARAIYSLKLSLFSSQLKLNTKDKEALLDVCLFIVTIYVKPWLQWILAVKTPYPDLCFLKSLKAYEKVNGSISKAALQKFSQHLRYFTHEIAVLALFADDVDEETKLKMVANLHREIFSIHVKRYMPSKEELCGSLYGEFDTLIL
;
A
#
# COMPACT_ATOMS: atom_id res chain seq x y z
N MET A 1 13.10 -8.54 -0.04
CA MET A 1 12.76 -8.70 -1.47
C MET A 1 13.10 -7.38 -2.17
N HIS A 2 14.11 -7.34 -3.05
CA HIS A 2 14.55 -6.10 -3.70
C HIS A 2 13.42 -5.47 -4.53
N LYS A 3 13.05 -4.20 -4.25
CA LYS A 3 12.00 -3.43 -4.96
C LYS A 3 12.11 -3.55 -6.50
N ALA A 4 13.34 -3.62 -7.02
CA ALA A 4 13.64 -3.76 -8.45
C ALA A 4 13.10 -5.04 -9.10
N ARG A 5 13.00 -6.17 -8.39
CA ARG A 5 12.52 -7.43 -8.99
C ARG A 5 11.02 -7.44 -9.24
N TRP A 6 10.25 -6.75 -8.40
CA TRP A 6 8.80 -6.66 -8.58
C TRP A 6 8.44 -5.74 -9.75
N MET A 7 9.10 -4.57 -9.85
CA MET A 7 8.90 -3.64 -10.98
C MET A 7 9.19 -4.32 -12.33
N ALA A 8 10.31 -5.05 -12.43
CA ALA A 8 10.64 -5.79 -13.64
C ALA A 8 9.56 -6.83 -14.01
N ARG A 9 9.00 -7.53 -13.01
CA ARG A 9 7.89 -8.48 -13.23
C ARG A 9 6.62 -7.78 -13.67
N ALA A 10 6.29 -6.62 -13.10
CA ALA A 10 5.12 -5.84 -13.49
C ALA A 10 5.21 -5.40 -14.96
N ILE A 11 6.35 -4.85 -15.38
CA ILE A 11 6.59 -4.49 -16.80
C ILE A 11 6.49 -5.72 -17.69
N TYR A 12 7.09 -6.84 -17.26
CA TYR A 12 7.05 -8.09 -18.01
C TYR A 12 5.62 -8.59 -18.19
N SER A 13 4.79 -8.57 -17.14
CA SER A 13 3.37 -8.95 -17.22
C SER A 13 2.60 -8.08 -18.22
N LEU A 14 2.80 -6.76 -18.18
CA LEU A 14 2.18 -5.84 -19.15
C LEU A 14 2.60 -6.16 -20.59
N LYS A 15 3.91 -6.37 -20.81
CA LYS A 15 4.44 -6.77 -22.12
C LYS A 15 3.83 -8.10 -22.57
N LEU A 16 3.78 -9.09 -21.69
CA LEU A 16 3.22 -10.40 -21.98
C LEU A 16 1.74 -10.31 -22.40
N SER A 17 0.99 -9.41 -21.76
CA SER A 17 -0.42 -9.15 -22.10
C SER A 17 -0.56 -8.50 -23.49
N LEU A 18 0.27 -7.49 -23.79
CA LEU A 18 0.27 -6.80 -25.08
C LEU A 18 0.63 -7.73 -26.26
N PHE A 19 1.57 -8.65 -26.04
CA PHE A 19 1.98 -9.64 -27.05
C PHE A 19 1.23 -10.97 -26.93
N SER A 20 0.13 -11.02 -26.17
CA SER A 20 -0.60 -12.28 -25.88
C SER A 20 -1.15 -12.99 -27.12
N SER A 21 -1.33 -12.29 -28.23
CA SER A 21 -1.72 -12.87 -29.53
C SER A 21 -0.59 -13.65 -30.21
N GLN A 22 0.67 -13.28 -29.93
CA GLN A 22 1.86 -13.95 -30.46
C GLN A 22 2.31 -15.12 -29.57
N LEU A 23 1.72 -15.24 -28.38
CA LEU A 23 2.08 -16.22 -27.37
C LEU A 23 1.01 -17.31 -27.30
N LYS A 24 1.45 -18.57 -27.24
CA LYS A 24 0.55 -19.73 -27.07
C LYS A 24 0.14 -19.89 -25.59
N LEU A 25 -0.58 -18.91 -25.06
CA LEU A 25 -1.13 -18.95 -23.70
C LEU A 25 -2.50 -19.63 -23.70
N ASN A 26 -2.74 -20.51 -22.73
CA ASN A 26 -4.07 -21.06 -22.49
C ASN A 26 -5.01 -19.98 -21.91
N THR A 27 -6.32 -20.25 -21.91
CA THR A 27 -7.34 -19.30 -21.47
C THR A 27 -7.17 -18.89 -20.01
N LYS A 28 -6.91 -19.86 -19.13
CA LYS A 28 -6.71 -19.62 -17.69
C LYS A 28 -5.52 -18.71 -17.40
N ASP A 29 -4.40 -18.92 -18.08
CA ASP A 29 -3.20 -18.11 -17.91
C ASP A 29 -3.40 -16.70 -18.45
N LYS A 30 -4.18 -16.54 -19.52
CA LYS A 30 -4.58 -15.22 -20.03
C LYS A 30 -5.42 -14.45 -19.03
N GLU A 31 -6.42 -15.10 -18.43
CA GLU A 31 -7.27 -14.48 -17.41
C GLU A 31 -6.46 -14.05 -16.18
N ALA A 32 -5.62 -14.95 -15.65
CA ALA A 32 -4.75 -14.63 -14.52
C ALA A 32 -3.74 -13.51 -14.84
N LEU A 33 -3.24 -13.47 -16.07
CA LEU A 33 -2.37 -12.39 -16.54
C LEU A 33 -3.11 -11.05 -16.60
N LEU A 34 -4.35 -11.05 -17.08
CA LEU A 34 -5.19 -9.85 -17.13
C LEU A 34 -5.51 -9.32 -15.74
N ASP A 35 -5.81 -10.19 -14.76
CA ASP A 35 -6.02 -9.81 -13.37
C ASP A 35 -4.80 -9.08 -12.78
N VAL A 36 -3.60 -9.60 -13.04
CA VAL A 36 -2.35 -8.98 -12.60
C VAL A 36 -2.10 -7.66 -13.34
N CYS A 37 -2.36 -7.59 -14.65
CA CYS A 37 -2.22 -6.36 -15.42
C CYS A 37 -3.19 -5.27 -14.95
N LEU A 38 -4.45 -5.64 -14.66
CA LEU A 38 -5.45 -4.73 -14.13
C LEU A 38 -4.99 -4.15 -12.80
N PHE A 39 -4.51 -4.99 -11.88
CA PHE A 39 -3.92 -4.54 -10.62
C PHE A 39 -2.75 -3.58 -10.85
N ILE A 40 -1.85 -3.89 -11.79
CA ILE A 40 -0.69 -3.04 -12.06
C ILE A 40 -1.14 -1.66 -12.52
N VAL A 41 -2.02 -1.60 -13.53
CA VAL A 41 -2.45 -0.34 -14.15
C VAL A 41 -3.30 0.50 -13.19
N THR A 42 -4.21 -0.12 -12.45
CA THR A 42 -5.16 0.61 -11.59
C THR A 42 -4.58 0.99 -10.23
N ILE A 43 -3.74 0.14 -9.64
CA ILE A 43 -3.28 0.30 -8.26
C ILE A 43 -1.78 0.58 -8.18
N TYR A 44 -0.94 -0.11 -8.96
CA TYR A 44 0.51 -0.09 -8.75
C TYR A 44 1.26 1.05 -9.45
N VAL A 45 0.82 1.46 -10.65
CA VAL A 45 1.55 2.45 -11.49
C VAL A 45 1.70 3.81 -10.78
N LYS A 46 0.62 4.33 -10.19
CA LYS A 46 0.65 5.65 -9.54
C LYS A 46 1.65 5.70 -8.36
N PRO A 47 1.57 4.81 -7.34
CA PRO A 47 2.57 4.73 -6.28
C PRO A 47 3.98 4.47 -6.81
N TRP A 48 4.13 3.62 -7.83
CA TRP A 48 5.43 3.34 -8.42
C TRP A 48 6.10 4.62 -8.95
N LEU A 49 5.38 5.45 -9.69
CA LEU A 49 5.90 6.74 -10.17
C LEU A 49 6.22 7.71 -9.02
N GLN A 50 5.40 7.72 -7.97
CA GLN A 50 5.62 8.56 -6.80
C GLN A 50 6.87 8.15 -6.02
N TRP A 51 7.15 6.84 -5.88
CA TRP A 51 8.31 6.34 -5.15
C TRP A 51 9.66 6.58 -5.84
N ILE A 52 9.67 6.84 -7.15
CA ILE A 52 10.88 7.28 -7.86
C ILE A 52 11.32 8.65 -7.34
N LEU A 53 10.36 9.49 -6.96
CA LEU A 53 10.59 10.78 -6.33
C LEU A 53 10.76 10.57 -4.82
N ALA A 54 11.94 10.07 -4.42
CA ALA A 54 12.29 9.70 -3.03
C ALA A 54 12.10 10.81 -1.97
N VAL A 55 11.78 12.03 -2.42
CA VAL A 55 11.50 13.21 -1.59
C VAL A 55 10.09 13.16 -0.98
N LYS A 56 9.16 12.37 -1.54
CA LYS A 56 7.77 12.32 -1.04
C LYS A 56 7.57 11.29 0.07
N THR A 57 7.47 11.86 1.26
CA THR A 57 6.77 11.55 2.52
C THR A 57 6.08 10.18 2.69
N PRO A 58 5.95 9.68 3.94
CA PRO A 58 5.12 8.53 4.35
C PRO A 58 3.65 8.48 3.88
N TYR A 59 3.04 9.61 3.52
CA TYR A 59 1.61 9.67 3.21
C TYR A 59 1.19 8.94 1.92
N PRO A 60 1.91 9.08 0.78
CA PRO A 60 1.73 8.24 -0.40
C PRO A 60 1.67 6.73 -0.13
N ASP A 61 2.50 6.24 0.79
CA ASP A 61 2.54 4.83 1.20
C ASP A 61 1.24 4.40 1.90
N LEU A 62 0.66 5.27 2.73
CA LEU A 62 -0.63 5.06 3.37
C LEU A 62 -1.79 5.12 2.36
N CYS A 63 -1.76 6.09 1.45
CA CYS A 63 -2.74 6.21 0.37
C CYS A 63 -2.75 4.94 -0.50
N PHE A 64 -1.58 4.37 -0.77
CA PHE A 64 -1.46 3.11 -1.48
C PHE A 64 -2.16 1.97 -0.74
N LEU A 65 -1.97 1.82 0.58
CA LEU A 65 -2.71 0.81 1.36
C LEU A 65 -4.23 1.01 1.30
N LYS A 66 -4.71 2.26 1.40
CA LYS A 66 -6.14 2.57 1.28
C LYS A 66 -6.68 2.13 -0.09
N SER A 67 -5.94 2.41 -1.16
CA SER A 67 -6.32 1.97 -2.51
C SER A 67 -6.30 0.45 -2.67
N LEU A 68 -5.36 -0.25 -2.04
CA LEU A 68 -5.35 -1.73 -2.00
C LEU A 68 -6.59 -2.28 -1.30
N LYS A 69 -6.99 -1.69 -0.18
CA LYS A 69 -8.20 -2.11 0.55
C LYS A 69 -9.46 -1.86 -0.27
N ALA A 70 -9.55 -0.72 -0.95
CA ALA A 70 -10.66 -0.44 -1.87
C ALA A 70 -10.71 -1.44 -3.04
N TYR A 71 -9.54 -1.86 -3.54
CA TYR A 71 -9.41 -2.87 -4.60
C TYR A 71 -9.88 -4.27 -4.20
N GLU A 72 -10.11 -4.55 -2.91
CA GLU A 72 -10.70 -5.81 -2.45
C GLU A 72 -12.06 -6.08 -3.11
N LYS A 73 -12.80 -5.01 -3.44
CA LYS A 73 -14.08 -5.07 -4.18
C LYS A 73 -13.94 -5.56 -5.63
N VAL A 74 -12.75 -5.39 -6.23
CA VAL A 74 -12.45 -5.79 -7.61
C VAL A 74 -11.83 -7.19 -7.63
N ASN A 75 -10.76 -7.39 -6.84
CA ASN A 75 -10.14 -8.70 -6.70
C ASN A 75 -9.59 -8.88 -5.28
N GLY A 76 -10.39 -9.53 -4.44
CA GLY A 76 -10.06 -9.76 -3.03
C GLY A 76 -8.82 -10.62 -2.81
N SER A 77 -8.55 -11.58 -3.71
CA SER A 77 -7.36 -12.45 -3.61
C SER A 77 -6.07 -11.64 -3.80
N ILE A 78 -6.01 -10.87 -4.89
CA ILE A 78 -4.85 -10.02 -5.20
C ILE A 78 -4.70 -8.91 -4.18
N SER A 79 -5.79 -8.24 -3.80
CA SER A 79 -5.77 -7.20 -2.77
C SER A 79 -5.19 -7.72 -1.46
N LYS A 80 -5.67 -8.86 -0.94
CA LYS A 80 -5.17 -9.45 0.31
C LYS A 80 -3.71 -9.87 0.19
N ALA A 81 -3.32 -10.52 -0.91
CA ALA A 81 -1.93 -10.91 -1.13
C ALA A 81 -0.99 -9.69 -1.21
N ALA A 82 -1.41 -8.62 -1.89
CA ALA A 82 -0.67 -7.38 -2.00
C ALA A 82 -0.58 -6.67 -0.65
N LEU A 83 -1.68 -6.51 0.09
CA LEU A 83 -1.69 -5.94 1.45
C LEU A 83 -0.70 -6.67 2.35
N GLN A 84 -0.75 -8.01 2.40
CA GLN A 84 0.19 -8.79 3.21
C GLN A 84 1.65 -8.53 2.85
N LYS A 85 1.97 -8.37 1.56
CA LYS A 85 3.35 -8.09 1.12
C LYS A 85 3.77 -6.66 1.41
N PHE A 86 2.93 -5.68 1.10
CA PHE A 86 3.30 -4.27 1.24
C PHE A 86 3.24 -3.78 2.69
N SER A 87 2.40 -4.36 3.56
CA SER A 87 2.45 -4.07 5.00
C SER A 87 3.79 -4.47 5.63
N GLN A 88 4.46 -5.52 5.14
CA GLN A 88 5.81 -5.86 5.59
C GLN A 88 6.85 -4.83 5.15
N HIS A 89 6.61 -4.16 4.03
CA HIS A 89 7.48 -3.09 3.54
C HIS A 89 7.31 -1.80 4.34
N LEU A 90 6.20 -1.62 5.06
CA LEU A 90 5.94 -0.47 5.93
C LEU A 90 6.52 -0.61 7.34
N ARG A 91 7.36 -1.61 7.59
CA ARG A 91 8.07 -1.75 8.88
C ARG A 91 8.99 -0.57 9.22
N TYR A 92 9.34 0.25 8.23
CA TYR A 92 10.09 1.48 8.48
C TYR A 92 9.18 2.59 9.03
N PHE A 93 7.87 2.48 8.85
CA PHE A 93 6.88 3.46 9.30
C PHE A 93 6.77 3.42 10.82
N THR A 94 7.40 4.39 11.49
CA THR A 94 7.32 4.60 12.93
C THR A 94 6.52 5.86 13.26
N HIS A 95 6.20 6.10 14.53
CA HIS A 95 5.48 7.31 14.96
C HIS A 95 6.24 8.59 14.57
N GLU A 96 7.57 8.59 14.62
CA GLU A 96 8.41 9.72 14.21
C GLU A 96 8.27 10.01 12.71
N ILE A 97 8.16 8.97 11.89
CA ILE A 97 7.90 9.11 10.46
C ILE A 97 6.46 9.60 10.23
N ALA A 98 5.49 9.14 11.01
CA ALA A 98 4.12 9.63 10.94
C ALA A 98 4.03 11.15 11.20
N VAL A 99 4.84 11.69 12.12
CA VAL A 99 4.95 13.15 12.35
C VAL A 99 5.45 13.88 11.10
N LEU A 100 6.35 13.28 10.30
CA LEU A 100 6.80 13.89 9.05
C LEU A 100 5.68 14.02 8.01
N ALA A 101 4.62 13.21 8.08
CA ALA A 101 3.44 13.38 7.24
C ALA A 101 2.61 14.64 7.58
N LEU A 102 2.77 15.24 8.76
CA LEU A 102 2.12 16.53 9.08
C LEU A 102 2.60 17.67 8.18
N PHE A 103 3.85 17.59 7.71
CA PHE A 103 4.46 18.59 6.83
C PHE A 103 4.22 18.32 5.35
N ALA A 104 3.47 17.27 5.02
CA ALA A 104 3.15 16.97 3.63
C ALA A 104 2.03 17.88 3.13
N ASP A 105 2.25 18.50 1.96
CA ASP A 105 1.25 19.34 1.30
C ASP A 105 0.04 18.54 0.79
N ASP A 106 0.19 17.22 0.65
CA ASP A 106 -0.83 16.31 0.16
C ASP A 106 -1.76 15.76 1.25
N VAL A 107 -1.53 16.14 2.52
CA VAL A 107 -2.42 15.82 3.65
C VAL A 107 -3.33 17.03 3.91
N ASP A 108 -4.63 16.81 3.96
CA ASP A 108 -5.60 17.84 4.31
C ASP A 108 -5.50 18.22 5.80
N GLU A 109 -5.89 19.46 6.13
CA GLU A 109 -5.80 19.97 7.50
C GLU A 109 -6.63 19.16 8.50
N GLU A 110 -7.76 18.59 8.10
CA GLU A 110 -8.57 17.75 8.98
C GLU A 110 -7.81 16.47 9.36
N THR A 111 -7.17 15.81 8.39
CA THR A 111 -6.31 14.64 8.64
C THR A 111 -5.11 15.02 9.52
N LYS A 112 -4.48 16.18 9.32
CA LYS A 112 -3.37 16.64 10.18
C LYS A 112 -3.82 16.84 11.64
N LEU A 113 -4.98 17.46 11.86
CA LEU A 113 -5.54 17.67 13.21
C LEU A 113 -5.78 16.34 13.92
N LYS A 114 -6.32 15.35 13.21
CA LYS A 114 -6.56 14.00 13.73
C LYS A 114 -5.26 13.26 14.07
N MET A 115 -4.25 13.34 13.19
CA MET A 115 -2.92 12.80 13.46
C MET A 115 -2.30 13.39 14.74
N VAL A 116 -2.40 14.71 14.96
CA VAL A 116 -1.92 15.36 16.19
C VAL A 116 -2.70 14.90 17.43
N ALA A 117 -4.02 14.77 17.34
CA ALA A 117 -4.86 14.29 18.44
C ALA A 117 -4.47 12.86 18.88
N ASN A 118 -4.20 11.98 17.92
CA ASN A 118 -3.75 10.61 18.19
C ASN A 118 -2.33 10.55 18.77
N LEU A 119 -1.42 11.41 18.30
CA LEU A 119 -0.06 11.49 18.82
C LEU A 119 -0.06 11.84 20.31
N HIS A 120 -0.88 12.81 20.74
CA HIS A 120 -1.00 13.19 22.14
C HIS A 120 -1.52 12.06 23.03
N ARG A 121 -2.39 11.18 22.52
CA ARG A 121 -2.91 10.04 23.28
C ARG A 121 -1.84 8.97 23.54
N GLU A 122 -0.89 8.78 22.62
CA GLU A 122 0.17 7.78 22.75
C GLU A 122 1.39 8.26 23.54
N ILE A 123 1.70 9.57 23.59
CA ILE A 123 2.82 10.10 24.39
C ILE A 123 2.65 9.78 25.90
N PHE A 124 1.42 9.63 26.38
CA PHE A 124 1.14 9.18 27.76
C PHE A 124 1.32 7.67 27.99
N SER A 125 1.60 6.89 26.94
CA SER A 125 1.87 5.45 26.97
C SER A 125 3.30 5.21 26.49
N ILE A 126 4.27 5.23 27.41
CA ILE A 126 5.72 5.31 27.16
C ILE A 126 6.30 4.00 26.57
N HIS A 127 5.79 3.48 25.46
CA HIS A 127 6.44 2.39 24.73
C HIS A 127 6.48 2.69 23.24
N VAL A 128 7.68 3.00 22.74
CA VAL A 128 8.00 3.07 21.31
C VAL A 128 7.77 1.71 20.69
N LYS A 129 6.55 1.45 20.20
CA LYS A 129 6.20 0.22 19.49
C LYS A 129 6.36 0.47 17.99
N ARG A 130 7.17 -0.35 17.34
CA ARG A 130 7.17 -0.42 15.86
C ARG A 130 5.79 -0.86 15.40
N TYR A 131 5.28 -0.24 14.34
CA TYR A 131 4.04 -0.70 13.72
C TYR A 131 4.25 -2.14 13.20
N MET A 132 3.67 -3.12 13.90
CA MET A 132 3.67 -4.53 13.53
C MET A 132 2.22 -4.98 13.41
N PRO A 133 1.66 -5.05 12.20
CA PRO A 133 0.30 -5.52 12.04
C PRO A 133 0.19 -6.97 12.52
N SER A 134 -0.73 -7.25 13.44
CA SER A 134 -1.02 -8.62 13.90
C SER A 134 -1.76 -9.42 12.80
N LYS A 135 -1.75 -10.76 12.94
CA LYS A 135 -2.45 -11.64 11.97
C LYS A 135 -3.97 -11.47 12.03
N GLU A 136 -4.51 -11.07 13.18
CA GLU A 136 -5.92 -10.76 13.38
C GLU A 136 -6.33 -9.40 12.77
N GLU A 137 -5.49 -8.37 12.86
CA GLU A 137 -5.74 -7.06 12.22
C GLU A 137 -5.91 -7.19 10.70
N LEU A 138 -5.07 -8.02 10.06
CA LEU A 138 -5.08 -8.29 8.62
C LEU A 138 -6.41 -8.88 8.09
N CYS A 139 -7.27 -9.43 8.95
CA CYS A 139 -8.48 -10.13 8.53
C CYS A 139 -9.80 -9.45 8.96
N GLY A 140 -9.79 -8.41 9.79
CA GLY A 140 -11.06 -7.78 10.20
C GLY A 140 -11.01 -6.43 10.90
N SER A 141 -9.87 -6.02 11.46
CA SER A 141 -9.84 -4.81 12.31
C SER A 141 -8.79 -3.76 11.94
N LEU A 142 -8.23 -3.78 10.72
CA LEU A 142 -7.43 -2.66 10.21
C LEU A 142 -8.17 -1.31 10.34
N TYR A 143 -9.50 -1.27 10.47
CA TYR A 143 -10.20 0.01 10.64
C TYR A 143 -10.13 0.57 12.06
N GLY A 144 -10.12 -0.27 13.11
CA GLY A 144 -10.17 0.21 14.50
C GLY A 144 -8.85 0.82 14.99
N GLU A 145 -7.73 0.19 14.65
CA GLU A 145 -6.38 0.66 15.03
C GLU A 145 -5.79 1.67 14.05
N PHE A 146 -6.17 1.65 12.76
CA PHE A 146 -5.73 2.68 11.82
C PHE A 146 -6.56 3.95 11.93
N ASP A 147 -7.83 3.85 12.32
CA ASP A 147 -8.53 5.05 12.77
C ASP A 147 -7.78 5.61 13.97
N THR A 148 -7.46 4.82 14.99
CA THR A 148 -6.75 5.37 16.16
C THR A 148 -5.30 5.82 15.94
N LEU A 149 -4.64 5.51 14.82
CA LEU A 149 -3.30 5.99 14.49
C LEU A 149 -3.29 7.14 13.47
N ILE A 150 -4.33 7.30 12.65
CA ILE A 150 -4.36 8.26 11.52
C ILE A 150 -5.65 9.14 11.48
N LEU A 151 -6.72 8.81 12.21
CA LEU A 151 -8.01 9.53 12.29
C LEU A 151 -8.48 9.85 13.74
#